data_AF-A0A503LE96-F1
#
_entry.id   AF-A0A503LE96-F1
#
_cell.length_a   1.000
_cell.length_b   1.000
_cell.length_c   1.000
_cell.angle_alpha   90.00
_cell.angle_beta   90.00
_cell.angle_gamma   90.00
#
_symmetry.space_group_name_H-M   'P 1'
#
loop_
_entity.id
_entity.type
_entity.pdbx_description
1 polymer ?
#
loop_
_entity_poly.entity_id
_entity_poly.type
_entity_poly.pdbx_seq_one_letter_code
_entity_poly.pdbx_strand_id
1 'polypeptide(L)' 'MKNIIEIDGYKATVAFDPKIGMLRGEFLGLAGGADFYAQDVEQLYVEGAKSLAIFHEICREKGLATAMQAS' A
#
# COMPACT_ATOMS: atom_id res chain seq x y z
N MET A 1 -5.76 -12.87 12.99
CA MET A 1 -4.62 -11.95 13.19
C MET A 1 -4.23 -11.42 11.82
N LYS A 2 -4.05 -10.11 11.63
CA LYS A 2 -3.60 -9.54 10.34
C LYS A 2 -2.11 -9.25 10.44
N ASN A 3 -1.33 -9.63 9.42
CA ASN A 3 0.06 -9.21 9.29
C ASN A 3 0.05 -7.75 8.84
N ILE A 4 0.73 -6.88 9.59
CA ILE A 4 0.81 -5.45 9.30
C ILE A 4 2.28 -5.09 9.17
N ILE A 5 2.61 -4.35 8.12
CA ILE A 5 3.91 -3.72 7.90
C ILE A 5 3.74 -2.20 7.86
N GLU A 6 4.85 -1.48 8.01
CA GLU A 6 4.90 -0.02 7.90
C GLU A 6 5.90 0.36 6.80
N ILE A 7 5.48 1.24 5.89
CA ILE A 7 6.26 1.73 4.76
C ILE A 7 6.09 3.25 4.73
N ASP A 8 7.19 4.00 4.87
CA ASP A 8 7.22 5.47 4.89
C ASP A 8 6.18 6.12 5.83
N GLY A 9 5.93 5.49 6.99
CA GLY A 9 4.97 5.95 8.00
C GLY A 9 3.51 5.54 7.75
N TYR A 10 3.24 4.79 6.69
CA TYR A 10 1.92 4.25 6.36
C TYR A 10 1.83 2.76 6.65
N LYS A 11 0.74 2.34 7.29
CA LYS A 11 0.49 0.93 7.59
C LYS A 11 -0.15 0.21 6.41
N ALA A 12 0.30 -1.01 6.13
CA ALA A 12 -0.30 -1.88 5.13
C ALA A 12 -0.56 -3.27 5.70
N THR A 13 -1.68 -3.90 5.32
CA THR A 13 -1.93 -5.31 5.60
C THR A 13 -1.26 -6.19 4.56
N VAL A 14 -0.75 -7.35 4.98
CA VAL A 14 -0.12 -8.34 4.11
C VAL A 14 -0.91 -9.64 4.11
N ALA A 15 -1.23 -10.14 2.92
CA ALA A 15 -1.88 -11.43 2.69
C ALA A 15 -1.24 -12.16 1.50
N PHE A 16 -1.18 -13.48 1.53
CA PHE A 16 -0.78 -14.27 0.36
C PHE A 16 -1.97 -14.47 -0.57
N ASP A 17 -1.82 -14.15 -1.86
CA ASP A 17 -2.77 -14.48 -2.91
C ASP A 17 -2.39 -15.82 -3.56
N PRO A 18 -3.14 -16.90 -3.29
CA PRO A 18 -2.81 -18.23 -3.81
C PRO A 18 -3.09 -18.39 -5.31
N LYS A 19 -3.84 -17.47 -5.94
CA LYS A 19 -4.16 -17.57 -7.37
C LYS A 19 -2.96 -17.20 -8.24
N ILE A 20 -2.15 -16.26 -7.78
CA ILE A 20 -0.97 -15.76 -8.50
C ILE A 20 0.35 -16.08 -7.79
N GLY A 21 0.29 -16.65 -6.58
CA GLY A 21 1.47 -17.07 -5.84
C GLY A 21 2.32 -15.91 -5.32
N MET A 22 1.68 -14.80 -4.92
CA MET A 22 2.38 -13.59 -4.49
C MET A 22 1.83 -13.05 -3.17
N LEU A 23 2.66 -12.31 -2.44
CA LEU A 23 2.23 -11.50 -1.31
C LEU A 23 1.57 -10.23 -1.84
N ARG A 24 0.38 -9.93 -1.33
CA ARG A 24 -0.35 -8.68 -1.56
C ARG A 24 -0.22 -7.78 -0.33
N GLY A 25 0.25 -6.56 -0.55
CA GLY A 25 0.17 -5.46 0.40
C GLY A 25 -1.02 -4.55 0.07
N GLU A 26 -1.73 -4.08 1.08
CA GLU A 26 -2.82 -3.11 0.93
C GLU A 26 -2.70 -2.02 2.00
N PHE A 27 -2.48 -0.78 1.59
CA PHE A 27 -2.35 0.35 2.50
C PHE A 27 -3.67 0.69 3.21
N LEU A 28 -3.57 0.95 4.51
CA LEU A 28 -4.69 1.32 5.36
C LEU A 28 -4.86 2.84 5.41
N GLY A 29 -6.10 3.32 5.32
CA GLY A 29 -6.43 4.73 5.55
C GLY A 29 -6.09 5.69 4.41
N LEU A 30 -5.67 5.17 3.24
CA LEU A 30 -5.50 5.99 2.03
C LEU A 30 -6.84 6.25 1.35
N ALA A 31 -7.07 7.49 0.93
CA ALA A 31 -8.25 7.87 0.17
C ALA A 31 -8.17 7.29 -1.25
N GLY A 32 -8.85 6.16 -1.50
CA GLY A 32 -8.86 5.48 -2.80
C GLY A 32 -8.09 4.17 -2.86
N GLY A 33 -7.40 3.79 -1.78
CA GLY A 33 -6.63 2.55 -1.67
C GLY A 33 -5.38 2.51 -2.56
N ALA A 34 -4.34 1.85 -2.09
CA ALA A 34 -3.19 1.48 -2.91
C ALA A 34 -2.75 0.07 -2.50
N ASP A 35 -2.76 -0.85 -3.45
CA ASP A 35 -2.24 -2.19 -3.29
C ASP A 35 -0.98 -2.41 -4.14
N PHE A 36 -0.25 -3.46 -3.76
CA PHE A 36 1.01 -3.83 -4.39
C PHE A 36 1.25 -5.33 -4.18
N TYR A 37 2.05 -5.92 -5.06
CA TYR A 37 2.34 -7.35 -5.03
C TYR A 37 3.83 -7.61 -5.13
N ALA A 38 4.30 -8.65 -4.44
CA ALA A 38 5.69 -9.07 -4.48
C ALA A 38 5.84 -10.58 -4.25
N GLN A 39 6.98 -11.14 -4.66
CA GLN A 39 7.27 -12.58 -4.49
C GLN A 39 7.76 -12.91 -3.06
N ASP A 40 8.31 -11.93 -2.36
CA ASP A 40 8.87 -12.08 -1.03
C ASP A 40 8.71 -10.78 -0.22
N VAL A 41 9.09 -10.84 1.06
CA VAL A 41 8.92 -9.74 2.00
C VAL A 41 9.83 -8.56 1.69
N GLU A 42 11.04 -8.77 1.17
CA GLU A 42 11.97 -7.69 0.85
C GLU A 42 11.45 -6.86 -0.33
N GLN A 43 11.05 -7.54 -1.41
CA GLN A 43 10.42 -6.92 -2.57
C GLN A 43 9.08 -6.27 -2.21
N LEU A 44 8.37 -6.77 -1.18
CA LEU A 44 7.13 -6.17 -0.71
C LEU A 44 7.33 -4.74 -0.20
N TYR A 45 8.44 -4.45 0.50
CA TYR A 45 8.77 -3.08 0.93
C TYR A 45 9.09 -2.18 -0.28
N VAL A 46 9.82 -2.71 -1.27
CA VAL A 46 10.20 -1.97 -2.48
C VAL A 46 8.97 -1.61 -3.31
N GLU A 47 8.10 -2.58 -3.60
CA GLU A 47 6.89 -2.34 -4.38
C GLU A 47 5.85 -1.50 -3.62
N GLY A 48 5.79 -1.64 -2.30
CA GLY A 48 4.97 -0.79 -1.45
C GLY A 48 5.39 0.68 -1.49
N ALA A 49 6.68 0.97 -1.38
CA ALA A 49 7.20 2.33 -1.47
C ALA A 49 6.92 2.97 -2.84
N LYS A 50 7.07 2.20 -3.94
CA LYS A 50 6.73 2.67 -5.29
C LYS A 50 5.24 2.97 -5.43
N SER A 51 4.37 2.05 -4.96
CA SER A 51 2.92 2.22 -5.01
C SER A 51 2.47 3.46 -4.23
N LEU A 52 3.06 3.69 -3.05
CA LEU A 52 2.79 4.86 -2.22
C LEU A 52 3.26 6.17 -2.89
N ALA A 53 4.44 6.17 -3.52
CA ALA A 53 4.93 7.33 -4.26
C ALA A 53 4.01 7.71 -5.43
N ILE A 54 3.54 6.73 -6.20
CA ILE A 54 2.57 6.94 -7.29
C ILE A 54 1.25 7.46 -6.75
N PHE A 55 0.76 6.91 -5.63
CA PHE A 55 -0.45 7.39 -4.97
C PHE A 55 -0.35 8.87 -4.59
N HIS A 56 0.76 9.28 -3.97
CA HIS A 56 1.00 10.69 -3.62
C HIS A 56 1.07 11.61 -4.86
N GLU A 57 1.67 11.15 -5.95
CA GLU A 57 1.70 11.87 -7.22
C GLU A 57 0.28 12.13 -7.73
N ILE A 58 -0.55 11.09 -7.82
CA ILE A 58 -1.94 11.19 -8.28
C ILE A 58 -2.74 12.13 -7.39
N CYS A 59 -2.57 12.05 -6.07
CA CYS A 59 -3.24 12.96 -5.15
C CYS A 59 -2.83 14.42 -5.41
N ARG A 60 -1.53 14.68 -5.60
CA ARG A 60 -1.02 16.02 -5.88
C ARG A 60 -1.56 16.58 -7.19
N GLU A 61 -1.54 15.79 -8.26
CA GLU A 61 -2.07 16.19 -9.58
C GLU A 61 -3.57 16.53 -9.54
N LYS A 62 -4.34 15.82 -8.70
CA LYS A 62 -5.79 16.00 -8.57
C LYS A 62 -6.22 16.98 -7.46
N GLY A 63 -5.27 17.54 -6.70
CA GLY A 63 -5.57 18.38 -5.54
C GLY A 63 -6.31 17.63 -4.42
N LEU A 64 -6.07 16.33 -4.29
CA LEU A 64 -6.70 15.46 -3.29
C LEU A 64 -5.82 15.32 -2.04
N ALA A 65 -6.45 15.11 -0.89
CA ALA A 65 -5.75 14.70 0.33
C ALA A 65 -5.37 13.21 0.26
N THR A 66 -4.18 12.88 0.78
CA THR A 66 -3.62 11.52 0.74
C THR A 66 -4.19 10.62 1.84
N ALA A 67 -4.51 11.18 3.00
CA ALA A 67 -5.20 10.49 4.08
C ALA A 67 -6.71 10.64 3.93
N MET A 68 -7.45 9.56 4.17
CA MET A 68 -8.88 9.66 4.40
C MET A 68 -9.06 10.44 5.71
N GLN A 69 -9.65 11.64 5.65
CA GLN A 69 -9.93 12.38 6.88
C GLN A 69 -10.83 11.52 7.75
N ALA A 70 -10.33 11.14 8.93
CA ALA A 70 -11.18 10.59 9.97
C ALA A 70 -12.12 11.73 10.39
N SER A 71 -13.40 11.59 10.00
CA SER A 71 -14.49 12.39 10.56
C SER A 71 -14.70 12.01 12.01
#